data_AF-A0A2E5JHU4-F1
#
_entry.id   AF-A0A2E5JHU4-F1
#
_cell.length_a   1.000
_cell.length_b   1.000
_cell.length_c   1.000
_cell.angle_alpha   90.00
_cell.angle_beta   90.00
_cell.angle_gamma   90.00
#
_symmetry.space_group_name_H-M   'P 1'
#
loop_
_entity.id
_entity.type
_entity.pdbx_description
1 polymer ?
#
loop_
_entity_poly.entity_id
_entity_poly.type
_entity_poly.pdbx_seq_one_letter_code
_entity_poly.pdbx_strand_id
1 'polypeptide(L)' 'MPWIEQSSYRPPLLFSNGHLQTLYPYFFRKIKDLEYKRVRLDTHCGDFLDVDLSLVGSDELLIISH' A
#
# COMPACT_ATOMS: atom_id res chain seq x y z
N MET A 1 -7.23 14.98 7.32
CA MET A 1 -5.87 15.45 6.99
C MET A 1 -5.51 16.55 7.97
N PRO A 2 -4.39 16.44 8.71
CA PRO A 2 -3.99 17.49 9.64
C PRO A 2 -3.61 18.76 8.88
N TRP A 3 -4.05 19.92 9.38
CA TRP A 3 -3.65 21.22 8.86
C TRP A 3 -2.27 21.57 9.42
N ILE A 4 -1.31 21.80 8.53
CA ILE A 4 0.05 22.19 8.90
C ILE A 4 0.27 23.59 8.34
N GLU A 5 0.33 24.60 9.21
CA GLU A 5 0.47 26.00 8.79
C GLU A 5 1.79 26.26 8.04
N GLN A 6 2.89 25.62 8.47
CA GLN A 6 4.19 25.68 7.80
C GLN A 6 4.85 24.30 7.81
N SER A 7 5.01 23.72 6.63
CA SER A 7 5.71 22.45 6.46
C SER A 7 7.22 22.69 6.32
N SER A 8 8.02 22.00 7.12
CA SER A 8 9.48 21.95 6.96
C SER A 8 9.92 20.95 5.88
N TYR A 9 8.97 20.26 5.24
CA TYR A 9 9.25 19.25 4.23
C TYR A 9 9.91 19.87 2.99
N ARG A 10 11.09 19.35 2.66
CA ARG A 10 11.80 19.66 1.41
C ARG A 10 11.74 18.42 0.53
N PRO A 11 10.98 18.45 -0.58
CA PRO A 11 10.94 17.31 -1.49
C PRO A 11 12.33 17.09 -2.11
N PRO A 12 12.73 15.82 -2.35
CA PRO A 12 13.94 15.53 -3.13
C PRO A 12 13.87 16.20 -4.51
N LEU A 13 15.02 16.56 -5.09
CA LEU A 13 15.11 17.39 -6.30
C LEU A 13 14.23 16.93 -7.48
N LEU A 14 14.10 15.62 -7.69
CA LEU A 14 13.30 15.04 -8.79
C LEU A 14 11.81 14.87 -8.46
N PHE A 15 11.41 15.07 -7.21
CA PHE A 15 10.06 14.82 -6.70
C PHE A 15 9.42 16.10 -6.13
N SER A 16 9.89 17.28 -6.53
CA SER A 16 9.27 18.56 -6.19
C SER A 16 7.98 18.85 -6.96
N ASN A 17 7.77 18.16 -8.10
CA ASN A 17 6.55 18.25 -8.90
C ASN A 17 5.62 17.06 -8.60
N GLY A 18 4.37 17.33 -8.20
CA GLY A 18 3.37 16.31 -7.90
C GLY A 18 3.02 15.39 -9.08
N HIS A 19 3.12 15.90 -10.31
CA HIS A 19 2.96 15.07 -11.51
C HIS A 19 4.09 14.06 -11.66
N LEU A 20 5.34 14.46 -11.40
CA LEU A 20 6.47 13.54 -11.44
C LEU A 20 6.38 12.47 -10.35
N GLN A 21 5.92 12.83 -9.15
CA GLN A 21 5.67 11.86 -8.07
C GLN A 21 4.66 10.78 -8.48
N THR A 22 3.67 11.12 -9.30
CA THR A 22 2.64 10.17 -9.76
C THR A 22 3.11 9.35 -10.96
N LEU A 23 3.79 9.99 -11.92
CA LEU A 23 4.21 9.36 -13.17
C LEU A 23 5.41 8.42 -12.98
N TYR A 24 6.34 8.75 -12.09
CA TYR A 24 7.52 7.94 -11.85
C TYR A 24 7.19 6.48 -11.48
N PRO A 25 6.35 6.18 -10.46
CA PRO A 25 5.97 4.82 -10.16
C PRO A 25 5.15 4.18 -11.30
N TYR A 26 4.37 4.94 -12.05
CA TYR A 26 3.63 4.38 -13.20
C TYR A 26 4.57 3.78 -14.25
N PHE A 27 5.66 4.48 -14.60
CA PHE A 27 6.59 4.01 -15.63
C PHE A 27 7.67 3.05 -15.12
N PHE A 28 8.13 3.22 -13.87
CA PHE A 28 9.34 2.57 -13.38
C PHE A 28 9.13 1.61 -12.22
N ARG A 29 7.91 1.52 -11.65
CA ARG A 29 7.63 0.53 -10.60
C ARG A 29 7.69 -0.87 -11.21
N LYS A 30 8.67 -1.65 -10.77
CA LYS A 30 8.71 -3.09 -11.03
C LYS A 30 7.59 -3.75 -10.24
N ILE A 31 6.48 -4.04 -10.90
CA ILE A 31 5.47 -4.92 -10.35
C ILE A 31 6.01 -6.34 -10.52
N LYS A 32 6.33 -7.01 -9.41
CA LYS A 32 6.46 -8.47 -9.44
C LYS A 32 5.04 -9.01 -9.62
N ASP A 33 4.86 -9.99 -10.49
CA ASP A 33 3.62 -10.76 -10.57
C ASP A 33 3.39 -11.41 -9.21
N LEU A 34 2.63 -10.71 -8.36
CA LEU A 34 2.35 -11.12 -7.00
C LEU A 34 0.96 -11.71 -7.02
N GLU A 35 0.89 -13.04 -6.89
CA GLU A 35 -0.37 -13.74 -6.84
C GLU A 35 -1.01 -13.50 -5.48
N TYR A 36 -2.02 -12.64 -5.47
CA TYR A 36 -2.88 -12.46 -4.30
C TYR A 36 -4.07 -13.40 -4.40
N LYS A 37 -4.31 -14.15 -3.33
CA LYS A 37 -5.53 -14.93 -3.15
C LYS A 37 -6.44 -14.21 -2.17
N ARG A 38 -7.57 -13.71 -2.67
CA ARG A 38 -8.62 -13.16 -1.82
C ARG A 38 -9.36 -14.27 -1.09
N VAL A 39 -9.51 -14.12 0.22
CA VAL A 39 -10.32 -14.98 1.08
C VAL A 39 -11.25 -14.10 1.89
N ARG A 40 -12.52 -14.48 1.96
CA ARG A 40 -13.50 -13.87 2.87
C ARG A 40 -13.57 -14.68 4.15
N LEU A 41 -13.47 -14.01 5.29
CA LEU A 41 -13.61 -14.59 6.62
C LEU A 41 -14.92 -14.11 7.22
N ASP A 42 -15.82 -15.02 7.53
CA ASP A 42 -17.04 -14.69 8.26
C ASP A 42 -16.73 -14.53 9.75
N THR A 43 -17.32 -13.51 10.36
CA THR A 43 -17.17 -13.22 11.78
C THR A 43 -18.34 -13.74 12.59
N HIS A 44 -18.12 -14.01 13.86
CA HIS A 44 -19.16 -14.51 14.77
C HIS A 44 -20.32 -13.53 14.99
N CYS A 45 -20.14 -12.24 14.67
CA CYS A 45 -21.20 -11.22 14.72
C CYS A 45 -21.99 -11.10 13.40
N GLY A 46 -21.76 -11.97 12.42
CA GLY A 46 -22.46 -11.96 11.15
C GLY A 46 -21.96 -10.91 10.15
N ASP A 47 -20.78 -10.35 10.39
CA ASP A 47 -20.05 -9.50 9.44
C ASP A 47 -18.95 -10.30 8.72
N PHE A 48 -18.21 -9.68 7.80
CA PHE A 48 -17.14 -10.33 7.04
C PHE A 48 -15.87 -9.48 6.92
N LEU A 49 -14.73 -10.15 6.80
CA LEU A 49 -13.45 -9.53 6.43
C LEU A 49 -12.97 -10.08 5.10
N ASP A 50 -12.71 -9.22 4.13
CA ASP A 50 -12.00 -9.60 2.92
C ASP A 50 -10.50 -9.42 3.13
N VAL A 51 -9.75 -10.52 3.04
CA VAL A 51 -8.31 -10.56 3.25
C VAL A 51 -7.63 -10.99 1.95
N ASP A 52 -6.66 -10.20 1.50
CA ASP A 52 -5.79 -10.55 0.37
C ASP A 52 -4.51 -11.22 0.87
N LEU A 53 -4.34 -12.50 0.58
CA LEU A 53 -3.19 -13.30 1.01
C LEU A 53 -2.12 -13.35 -0.08
N SER A 54 -0.87 -13.11 0.30
CA SER A 54 0.32 -13.34 -0.54
C SER A 54 1.21 -14.38 0.16
N LEU A 55 1.14 -15.63 -0.29
CA LEU A 55 1.89 -16.74 0.29
C LEU A 55 3.25 -16.88 -0.41
N VAL A 56 4.32 -16.50 0.29
CA VAL A 56 5.70 -16.53 -0.25
C VAL A 56 6.59 -17.58 0.42
N GLY A 57 6.02 -18.48 1.24
CA GLY A 57 6.77 -19.51 1.96
C GLY A 57 7.66 -18.98 3.10
N SER A 58 7.26 -17.86 3.72
CA SER A 58 7.96 -17.23 4.85
C SER A 58 7.45 -17.80 6.19
N ASP A 59 8.35 -17.93 7.17
CA ASP A 59 8.00 -18.25 8.56
C ASP A 59 7.51 -17.02 9.35
N GLU A 60 7.70 -15.83 8.79
CA GLU A 60 7.23 -14.55 9.34
C GLU A 60 5.91 -14.11 8.70
N LEU A 61 4.99 -13.59 9.52
CA LEU A 61 3.68 -13.08 9.11
C LEU A 61 3.65 -11.55 9.20
N LEU A 62 3.35 -10.88 8.08
CA LEU A 62 3.07 -9.45 8.02
C LEU A 62 1.58 -9.20 7.82
N ILE A 63 0.98 -8.40 8.70
CA ILE A 63 -0.42 -7.97 8.60
C ILE A 63 -0.44 -6.46 8.34
N ILE A 64 -1.15 -6.04 7.28
CA ILE A 64 -1.35 -4.64 6.93
C ILE A 64 -2.86 -4.38 6.96
N SER A 65 -3.28 -3.42 7.78
CA SER A 65 -4.65 -2.88 7.78
C SER A 65 -4.57 -1.41 7.43
N HIS A 66 -5.39 -0.97 6.48
CA HIS A 66 -5.65 0.44 6.25
C HIS A 66 -6.70 0.96 7.25
#